data_AF-Q1Z807-F1
#
_entry.id   AF-Q1Z807-F1
#
_cell.length_a   1.000
_cell.length_b   1.000
_cell.length_c   1.000
_cell.angle_alpha   90.00
_cell.angle_beta   90.00
_cell.angle_gamma   90.00
#
_symmetry.space_group_name_H-M   'P 1'
#
loop_
_entity.id
_entity.type
_entity.pdbx_description
1 polymer ?
#
loop_
_entity_poly.entity_id
_entity_poly.type
_entity_poly.pdbx_seq_one_letter_code
_entity_poly.pdbx_strand_id
1 'polypeptide(L)'
;MKDWFLLYCKRSEQERAVINLDRQGVECYYPQVSVNKIVRGKRVETSEPLFPSYIFVYFDPEHLSYTTVRSTRGVADFIRQGARPQMVQQELVYGLMMNENCEDHQAKLSSLPIPGECLQLKQGQFKGIEAIYQEADGEKRSFMLINLLGKPVKVSVENEDIVKD
;
A
#
# COMPACT_ATOMS: atom_id res chain seq x y z
N MET A 1 12.26 10.63 -13.69
CA MET A 1 11.51 9.35 -13.82
C MET A 1 10.49 9.29 -12.69
N LYS A 2 9.30 8.73 -12.94
CA LYS A 2 8.28 8.62 -11.88
C LYS A 2 8.56 7.40 -10.99
N ASP A 3 8.40 7.59 -9.69
CA ASP A 3 8.61 6.56 -8.67
C ASP A 3 7.48 6.57 -7.64
N TRP A 4 7.25 5.41 -7.01
CA TRP A 4 6.29 5.31 -5.91
C TRP A 4 6.94 5.69 -4.59
N PHE A 5 6.23 6.47 -3.79
CA PHE A 5 6.60 6.82 -2.42
C PHE A 5 5.42 6.60 -1.49
N LEU A 6 5.71 6.48 -0.19
CA LEU A 6 4.68 6.37 0.84
C LEU A 6 4.59 7.66 1.67
N LEU A 7 3.40 8.25 1.72
CA LEU A 7 3.08 9.38 2.59
C LEU A 7 2.40 8.89 3.87
N TYR A 8 2.78 9.51 4.98
CA TYR A 8 2.00 9.51 6.22
C TYR A 8 1.13 10.77 6.26
N CYS A 9 -0.18 10.57 6.44
CA CYS A 9 -1.18 11.62 6.50
C CYS A 9 -1.57 11.94 7.95
N LYS A 10 -2.10 13.14 8.15
CA LYS A 10 -2.71 13.49 9.43
C LYS A 10 -3.96 12.64 9.64
N ARG A 11 -4.23 12.28 10.90
CA ARG A 11 -5.37 11.46 11.29
C ARG A 11 -6.66 12.02 10.68
N SER A 12 -7.40 11.16 9.97
CA SER A 12 -8.67 11.51 9.30
C SER A 12 -8.58 12.58 8.20
N GLU A 13 -7.38 12.96 7.75
CA GLU A 13 -7.20 13.91 6.64
C GLU A 13 -6.75 13.24 5.34
N GLN A 14 -6.76 11.91 5.28
CA GLN A 14 -6.29 11.11 4.15
C GLN A 14 -7.02 11.45 2.84
N GLU A 15 -8.36 11.44 2.84
CA GLU A 15 -9.16 11.82 1.67
C GLU A 15 -8.86 13.26 1.23
N ARG A 16 -8.69 14.17 2.18
CA ARG A 16 -8.34 15.57 1.87
C ARG A 16 -6.94 15.69 1.27
N ALA A 17 -5.99 14.88 1.72
CA ALA A 17 -4.66 14.82 1.13
C ALA A 17 -4.76 14.36 -0.33
N VAL A 18 -5.49 13.28 -0.62
CA VAL A 18 -5.71 12.77 -1.98
C VAL A 18 -6.27 13.87 -2.89
N ILE A 19 -7.34 14.56 -2.47
CA ILE A 19 -7.96 15.63 -3.28
C ILE A 19 -6.96 16.75 -3.62
N ASN A 20 -6.10 17.14 -2.67
CA ASN A 20 -5.14 18.22 -2.91
C ASN A 20 -3.90 17.76 -3.68
N LEU A 21 -3.52 16.49 -3.58
CA LEU A 21 -2.43 15.87 -4.34
C LEU A 21 -2.85 15.68 -5.80
N ASP A 22 -4.06 15.20 -6.03
CA ASP A 22 -4.65 15.04 -7.37
C ASP A 22 -4.71 16.37 -8.12
N ARG A 23 -5.11 17.46 -7.44
CA ARG A 23 -5.07 18.84 -7.98
C ARG A 23 -3.67 19.32 -8.36
N GLN A 24 -2.62 18.73 -7.78
CA GLN A 24 -1.22 19.02 -8.11
C GLN A 24 -0.67 18.07 -9.19
N GLY A 25 -1.50 17.19 -9.74
CA GLY A 25 -1.09 16.18 -10.73
C GLY A 25 -0.32 15.00 -10.13
N VAL A 26 -0.45 14.78 -8.81
CA VAL A 26 0.17 13.63 -8.13
C VAL A 26 -0.80 12.46 -8.14
N GLU A 27 -0.41 11.38 -8.81
CA GLU A 27 -1.16 10.14 -8.82
C GLU A 27 -1.12 9.51 -7.42
N CYS A 28 -2.29 9.22 -6.86
CA CYS A 28 -2.45 8.68 -5.51
C CYS A 28 -3.11 7.31 -5.56
N TYR A 29 -2.63 6.40 -4.73
CA TYR A 29 -3.24 5.11 -4.49
C TYR A 29 -3.32 4.86 -2.99
N TYR A 30 -4.51 4.50 -2.50
CA TYR A 30 -4.70 4.05 -1.13
C TYR A 30 -5.75 2.95 -1.12
N PRO A 31 -5.36 1.68 -0.86
CA PRO A 31 -6.30 0.57 -0.90
C PRO A 31 -7.37 0.73 0.17
N GLN A 32 -8.60 0.33 -0.14
CA GLN A 32 -9.72 0.34 0.80
C GLN A 32 -10.25 -1.08 1.04
N VAL A 33 -10.94 -1.28 2.16
CA VAL A 33 -11.61 -2.54 2.51
C VAL A 33 -13.02 -2.27 3.01
N SER A 34 -13.96 -3.14 2.64
CA SER A 34 -15.29 -3.16 3.21
C SER A 34 -15.27 -3.78 4.59
N VAL A 35 -15.74 -3.05 5.60
CA VAL A 35 -15.88 -3.52 6.97
C VAL A 35 -17.32 -3.40 7.43
N ASN A 36 -17.83 -4.49 8.02
CA ASN A 36 -19.14 -4.52 8.64
C ASN A 36 -19.04 -3.99 10.07
N LYS A 37 -19.64 -2.84 10.35
CA LYS A 37 -19.64 -2.22 11.68
C LYS A 37 -21.06 -2.04 12.20
N ILE A 38 -21.22 -2.08 13.52
CA ILE A 38 -22.49 -1.73 14.16
C ILE A 38 -22.47 -0.23 14.46
N VAL A 39 -23.22 0.54 13.67
CA VAL A 39 -23.39 1.97 13.87
C VAL A 39 -24.81 2.21 14.34
N ARG A 40 -24.97 2.78 15.55
CA ARG A 40 -26.28 3.07 16.16
C ARG A 40 -27.22 1.85 16.17
N GLY A 41 -26.68 0.67 16.49
CA GLY A 41 -27.44 -0.59 16.57
C GLY A 41 -27.77 -1.27 15.24
N LYS A 42 -27.36 -0.70 14.10
CA LYS A 42 -27.54 -1.31 12.77
C LYS A 42 -26.20 -1.77 12.21
N ARG A 43 -26.17 -2.94 11.57
CA ARG A 43 -25.03 -3.39 10.77
C ARG A 43 -24.97 -2.54 9.50
N VAL A 44 -23.88 -1.82 9.33
CA VAL A 44 -23.60 -0.99 8.17
C VAL A 44 -22.27 -1.45 7.59
N GLU A 45 -22.26 -1.72 6.30
CA GLU A 45 -21.03 -1.93 5.54
C GLU A 45 -20.45 -0.55 5.21
N THR A 46 -19.18 -0.34 5.57
CA THR A 46 -18.48 0.92 5.33
C THR A 46 -17.12 0.64 4.72
N SER A 47 -16.72 1.46 3.76
CA SER A 47 -15.39 1.39 3.15
C SER A 47 -14.40 2.17 4.03
N GLU A 48 -13.33 1.51 4.43
CA GLU A 48 -12.27 2.12 5.24
C GLU A 48 -10.90 1.85 4.61
N PRO A 49 -9.91 2.74 4.79
CA PRO A 49 -8.56 2.50 4.31
C PRO A 49 -7.98 1.18 4.83
N LEU A 50 -7.33 0.42 3.94
CA LEU A 50 -6.53 -0.76 4.30
C LEU A 50 -5.38 -0.37 5.22
N PHE A 51 -4.77 0.79 4.95
CA PHE A 51 -3.70 1.40 5.74
C PHE A 51 -4.12 2.79 6.20
N PRO A 52 -4.74 2.92 7.40
CA PRO A 52 -5.11 4.21 7.94
C PRO A 52 -3.91 5.16 8.00
N SER A 53 -4.12 6.38 7.52
CA SER A 53 -3.12 7.46 7.47
C SER A 53 -1.96 7.21 6.49
N TYR A 54 -2.08 6.28 5.54
CA TYR A 54 -1.03 6.02 4.56
C TYR A 54 -1.57 6.12 3.12
N ILE A 55 -0.81 6.79 2.25
CA ILE A 55 -1.13 6.93 0.83
C ILE A 55 0.14 6.66 0.01
N PHE A 56 0.03 5.80 -0.99
CA PHE A 56 1.06 5.66 -2.01
C PHE A 56 0.91 6.78 -3.04
N VAL A 57 2.01 7.44 -3.39
CA VAL A 57 2.02 8.50 -4.40
C VAL A 57 3.01 8.17 -5.50
N TYR A 58 2.63 8.43 -6.74
CA TYR A 58 3.45 8.20 -7.92
C TYR A 58 3.71 9.53 -8.62
N PHE A 59 4.96 9.99 -8.58
CA PHE A 59 5.35 11.26 -9.19
C PHE A 59 6.83 11.28 -9.53
N ASP A 60 7.22 12.28 -10.33
CA ASP A 60 8.61 12.51 -10.73
C ASP A 60 9.23 13.62 -9.85
N PRO A 61 10.22 13.31 -9.00
CA PRO A 61 10.87 14.29 -8.13
C PRO A 61 11.60 15.43 -8.87
N GLU A 62 11.95 15.23 -10.14
CA GLU A 62 12.59 16.26 -10.97
C GLU A 62 11.58 17.34 -11.41
N HIS A 63 10.31 16.96 -11.57
CA HIS A 63 9.24 17.86 -12.01
C HIS A 63 8.46 18.44 -10.82
N LEU A 64 8.29 17.66 -9.74
CA LEU A 64 7.59 18.07 -8.55
C LEU A 64 8.42 17.75 -7.31
N SER A 65 8.81 18.80 -6.56
CA SER A 65 9.68 18.61 -5.41
C SER A 65 9.00 17.85 -4.27
N TYR A 66 9.78 17.04 -3.53
CA TYR A 66 9.32 16.41 -2.29
C TYR A 66 8.75 17.42 -1.29
N THR A 67 9.31 18.63 -1.23
CA THR A 67 8.83 19.68 -0.33
C THR A 67 7.43 20.13 -0.71
N THR A 68 7.11 20.25 -2.00
CA THR A 68 5.78 20.59 -2.50
C THR A 68 4.77 19.54 -2.09
N VAL A 69 5.06 18.26 -2.37
CA VAL A 69 4.19 17.14 -1.99
C VAL A 69 3.99 17.10 -0.47
N ARG A 70 5.06 17.21 0.32
CA ARG A 70 5.01 17.24 1.79
C ARG A 70 4.20 18.40 2.34
N SER A 71 4.21 19.55 1.67
CA SER A 71 3.48 20.75 2.09
C SER A 71 1.99 20.70 1.75
N THR A 72 1.54 19.64 1.08
CA THR A 72 0.13 19.44 0.73
C THR A 72 -0.73 19.29 1.98
N ARG A 73 -1.88 19.97 2.00
CA ARG A 73 -2.81 19.93 3.12
C ARG A 73 -3.34 18.50 3.34
N GLY A 74 -3.12 17.97 4.54
CA GLY A 74 -3.49 16.61 4.93
C GLY A 74 -2.30 15.64 4.99
N VAL A 75 -1.17 16.02 4.39
CA VAL A 75 0.09 15.27 4.49
C VAL A 75 0.82 15.67 5.77
N ALA A 76 1.42 14.69 6.45
CA ALA A 76 2.28 14.91 7.60
C ALA A 76 3.77 14.81 7.18
N ASP A 77 4.17 13.68 6.59
CA ASP A 77 5.52 13.52 6.04
C ASP A 77 5.60 12.34 5.04
N PHE A 78 6.75 12.19 4.42
CA PHE A 78 7.14 10.96 3.73
C PHE A 78 7.63 9.92 4.74
N ILE A 79 7.40 8.65 4.43
CA ILE A 79 8.18 7.57 5.03
C ILE A 79 9.60 7.62 4.45
N ARG A 80 10.58 7.55 5.35
CA ARG A 80 11.99 7.81 5.03
C ARG A 80 12.85 6.66 5.49
N GLN A 81 13.88 6.39 4.69
CA GLN A 81 15.00 5.56 5.10
C GLN A 81 16.22 6.46 5.21
N GLY A 82 16.61 6.78 6.45
CA GLY A 82 17.61 7.82 6.71
C GLY A 82 17.10 9.20 6.31
N ALA A 83 17.88 9.95 5.53
CA ALA A 83 17.56 11.34 5.18
C ALA A 83 16.58 11.50 4.01
N ARG A 84 16.38 10.46 3.19
CA ARG A 84 15.62 10.55 1.94
C ARG A 84 14.27 9.84 2.04
N PRO A 85 13.22 10.33 1.35
CA PRO A 85 12.00 9.58 1.14
C PRO A 85 12.29 8.18 0.61
N GLN A 86 11.68 7.18 1.20
CA GLN A 86 11.85 5.80 0.81
C GLN A 86 11.02 5.53 -0.45
N MET A 87 11.68 5.03 -1.50
CA MET A 87 11.00 4.52 -2.68
C MET A 87 10.31 3.21 -2.36
N VAL A 88 9.08 3.07 -2.83
CA VAL A 88 8.28 1.85 -2.73
C VAL A 88 8.43 1.06 -4.03
N GLN A 89 8.64 -0.25 -3.89
CA GLN A 89 8.72 -1.15 -5.04
C GLN A 89 7.38 -1.21 -5.78
N GLN A 90 7.43 -1.06 -7.11
CA GLN A 90 6.24 -1.10 -7.97
C GLN A 90 5.45 -2.40 -7.79
N GLU A 91 6.16 -3.52 -7.61
CA GLU A 91 5.61 -4.84 -7.39
C GLU A 91 4.73 -4.92 -6.13
N LEU A 92 5.07 -4.18 -5.07
CA LEU A 92 4.24 -4.10 -3.86
C LEU A 92 2.91 -3.39 -4.16
N VAL A 93 2.99 -2.23 -4.81
CA VAL A 93 1.81 -1.41 -5.11
C VAL A 93 0.88 -2.16 -6.06
N TYR A 94 1.42 -2.76 -7.11
CA TYR A 94 0.63 -3.57 -8.04
C TYR A 94 0.10 -4.84 -7.38
N GLY A 95 0.86 -5.49 -6.50
CA GLY A 95 0.37 -6.62 -5.71
C GLY A 95 -0.84 -6.25 -4.85
N LEU A 96 -0.85 -5.07 -4.22
CA LEU A 96 -2.01 -4.55 -3.49
C LEU A 96 -3.21 -4.29 -4.42
N MET A 97 -3.00 -3.64 -5.56
CA MET A 97 -4.05 -3.36 -6.55
C MET A 97 -4.69 -4.65 -7.09
N MET A 98 -3.90 -5.70 -7.33
CA MET A 98 -4.40 -6.99 -7.80
C MET A 98 -5.25 -7.71 -6.74
N ASN A 99 -4.86 -7.60 -5.46
CA ASN A 99 -5.64 -8.19 -4.37
C ASN A 99 -6.94 -7.42 -4.09
N GLU A 100 -6.96 -6.10 -4.34
CA GLU A 100 -8.15 -5.28 -4.23
C GLU A 100 -9.20 -5.58 -5.32
N ASN A 101 -8.76 -5.79 -6.56
CA ASN A 101 -9.63 -6.09 -7.71
C ASN A 101 -10.01 -7.59 -7.84
N CYS A 102 -9.48 -8.44 -6.96
CA CYS A 102 -9.90 -9.83 -6.87
C CYS A 102 -11.21 -9.85 -6.07
N GLU A 103 -12.33 -9.62 -6.76
CA GLU A 103 -13.72 -9.52 -6.22
C GLU A 103 -14.17 -10.73 -5.36
N ASP A 104 -13.33 -11.74 -5.16
CA ASP A 104 -13.58 -12.92 -4.32
C ASP A 104 -13.20 -12.77 -2.83
N HIS A 105 -12.59 -11.66 -2.38
CA HIS A 105 -12.26 -11.50 -0.95
C HIS A 105 -13.38 -10.91 -0.06
N GLN A 106 -14.55 -10.59 -0.63
CA GLN A 106 -15.70 -10.08 0.14
C GLN A 106 -16.75 -11.13 0.50
N ALA A 107 -16.62 -12.38 0.04
CA ALA A 107 -17.60 -13.43 0.33
C ALA A 107 -16.96 -14.74 0.85
N LYS A 108 -17.18 -14.99 2.14
CA LYS A 108 -17.08 -16.30 2.83
C LYS A 108 -15.69 -16.88 3.09
N LEU A 109 -15.29 -16.79 4.38
CA LEU A 109 -14.65 -17.88 5.12
C LEU A 109 -15.50 -19.17 4.99
N SER A 110 -15.30 -19.94 3.93
CA SER A 110 -15.58 -21.39 3.89
C SER A 110 -15.12 -21.98 2.56
N SER A 111 -14.24 -22.99 2.67
CA SER A 111 -13.79 -23.97 1.67
C SER A 111 -13.00 -23.46 0.45
N LEU A 112 -11.70 -23.75 0.53
CA LEU A 112 -10.62 -23.82 -0.47
C LEU A 112 -10.98 -23.65 -1.97
N PRO A 113 -10.15 -22.88 -2.72
CA PRO A 113 -10.32 -22.67 -4.16
C PRO A 113 -9.43 -23.56 -5.04
N ILE A 114 -9.83 -23.70 -6.31
CA ILE A 114 -9.03 -24.12 -7.48
C ILE A 114 -9.43 -23.17 -8.65
N PRO A 115 -8.60 -22.92 -9.68
CA PRO A 115 -7.86 -21.66 -9.85
C PRO A 115 -8.01 -20.99 -11.23
N GLY A 116 -7.54 -19.73 -11.29
CA GLY A 116 -7.23 -18.98 -12.52
C GLY A 116 -7.71 -17.54 -12.40
N GLU A 117 -6.93 -16.55 -11.97
CA GLU A 117 -5.48 -16.44 -11.91
C GLU A 117 -5.13 -15.36 -10.87
N CYS A 118 -5.26 -15.71 -9.59
CA CYS A 118 -4.59 -14.96 -8.54
C CYS A 118 -3.12 -15.32 -8.65
N LEU A 119 -2.30 -14.46 -9.26
CA LEU A 119 -0.84 -14.63 -9.30
C LEU A 119 -0.40 -14.90 -7.87
N GLN A 120 -0.09 -16.15 -7.61
CA GLN A 120 0.45 -16.52 -6.33
C GLN A 120 1.80 -15.85 -6.24
N LEU A 121 1.86 -14.77 -5.46
CA LEU A 121 3.08 -14.27 -4.82
C LEU A 121 3.56 -15.33 -3.80
N LYS A 122 3.64 -16.60 -4.23
CA LYS A 122 4.10 -17.76 -3.47
C LYS A 122 5.62 -17.79 -3.34
N GLN A 123 6.33 -16.99 -4.14
CA GLN A 123 7.78 -16.93 -4.18
C GLN A 123 8.19 -15.48 -3.93
N GLY A 124 8.79 -15.22 -2.75
CA GLY A 124 9.40 -13.92 -2.42
C GLY A 124 8.85 -13.19 -1.20
N GLN A 125 9.44 -12.02 -0.95
CA GLN A 125 9.28 -11.15 0.23
C GLN A 125 7.86 -10.60 0.50
N PHE A 126 6.91 -10.79 -0.43
CA PHE A 126 5.57 -10.20 -0.39
C PHE A 126 4.48 -11.12 0.15
N LYS A 127 4.85 -12.31 0.66
CA LYS A 127 3.96 -13.19 1.45
C LYS A 127 3.27 -12.48 2.62
N GLY A 128 3.82 -11.34 3.07
CA GLY A 128 3.22 -10.50 4.10
C GLY A 128 1.94 -9.75 3.69
N ILE A 129 1.65 -9.61 2.39
CA ILE A 129 0.45 -8.89 1.91
C ILE A 129 -0.83 -9.64 2.29
N GLU A 130 -0.87 -10.96 2.09
CA GLU A 130 -2.04 -11.78 2.48
C GLU A 130 -2.34 -11.65 4.00
N ALA A 131 -1.28 -11.64 4.82
CA ALA A 131 -1.42 -11.47 6.27
C ALA A 131 -1.96 -10.09 6.65
N ILE A 132 -1.68 -9.05 5.86
CA ILE A 132 -2.24 -7.70 6.06
C ILE A 132 -3.76 -7.71 5.84
N TYR A 133 -4.26 -8.38 4.80
CA TYR A 133 -5.70 -8.43 4.53
C TYR A 133 -6.48 -9.25 5.57
N GLN A 134 -5.81 -10.19 6.25
CA GLN A 134 -6.41 -10.99 7.34
C GLN A 134 -6.45 -10.26 8.69
N GLU A 135 -5.69 -9.19 8.86
CA GLU A 135 -5.66 -8.42 10.11
C GLU A 135 -6.84 -7.44 10.17
N ALA A 136 -7.64 -7.54 11.22
CA ALA A 136 -8.84 -6.72 11.40
C ALA A 136 -8.51 -5.29 11.85
N ASP A 137 -7.38 -5.09 12.54
CA ASP A 137 -6.96 -3.80 13.05
C ASP A 137 -6.17 -2.99 11.99
N GLY A 138 -6.73 -1.85 11.60
CA GLY A 138 -6.09 -0.91 10.68
C GLY A 138 -4.72 -0.41 11.13
N GLU A 139 -4.52 -0.13 12.41
CA GLU A 139 -3.23 0.37 12.89
C GLU A 139 -2.16 -0.73 12.83
N LYS A 140 -2.54 -1.98 13.09
CA LYS A 140 -1.64 -3.14 12.92
C LYS A 140 -1.31 -3.39 11.46
N ARG A 141 -2.27 -3.28 10.54
CA ARG A 141 -2.01 -3.36 9.10
C ARG A 141 -1.00 -2.31 8.65
N SER A 142 -1.14 -1.07 9.12
CA SER A 142 -0.15 -0.02 8.89
C SER A 142 1.24 -0.38 9.42
N PHE A 143 1.33 -0.94 10.63
CA PHE A 143 2.61 -1.41 11.18
C PHE A 143 3.23 -2.54 10.34
N MET A 144 2.41 -3.49 9.87
CA MET A 144 2.84 -4.57 8.98
C MET A 144 3.37 -4.04 7.64
N LEU A 145 2.71 -3.04 7.05
CA LEU A 145 3.20 -2.37 5.84
C LEU A 145 4.57 -1.74 6.06
N ILE A 146 4.76 -0.98 7.14
CA ILE A 146 6.05 -0.35 7.44
C ILE A 146 7.15 -1.40 7.66
N ASN A 147 6.83 -2.51 8.32
CA ASN A 147 7.78 -3.62 8.47
C ASN A 147 8.12 -4.31 7.14
N LEU A 148 7.17 -4.38 6.21
CA LEU A 148 7.40 -4.93 4.88
C LEU A 148 8.35 -4.01 4.10
N LEU A 149 8.13 -2.70 4.16
CA LEU A 149 9.00 -1.70 3.53
C LEU A 149 10.39 -1.62 4.17
N GLY A 150 10.50 -1.80 5.49
CA GLY A 150 11.76 -1.69 6.22
C GLY A 150 12.69 -2.91 6.10
N LYS A 151 12.23 -4.04 5.56
CA LYS A 151 13.06 -5.24 5.39
C LYS A 151 13.92 -5.11 4.14
N PRO A 152 15.25 -5.35 4.22
CA PRO A 152 16.08 -5.39 3.03
C PRO A 152 15.63 -6.54 2.12
N VAL A 153 15.38 -6.22 0.86
CA VAL A 153 15.06 -7.20 -0.18
C VAL A 153 16.25 -8.12 -0.34
N LYS A 154 16.16 -9.35 0.17
CA LYS A 154 17.10 -10.41 -0.22
C LYS A 154 16.74 -10.80 -1.64
N VAL A 155 17.41 -10.18 -2.61
CA VAL A 155 17.41 -10.69 -3.98
C VAL A 155 18.14 -12.02 -3.93
N SER A 156 17.39 -13.12 -3.93
CA SER A 156 17.96 -14.44 -4.21
C SER A 156 18.15 -14.49 -5.71
N VAL A 157 19.31 -14.03 -6.18
CA VAL A 157 19.74 -14.31 -7.55
C VAL A 157 20.07 -15.80 -7.56
N GLU A 158 19.35 -16.59 -8.35
CA GLU A 158 19.80 -17.94 -8.67
C GLU A 158 21.17 -17.82 -9.37
N ASN A 159 22.16 -18.59 -8.91
CA ASN A 159 23.56 -18.48 -9.31
C ASN A 159 23.85 -18.90 -10.77
N GLU A 160 22.84 -18.97 -11.66
CA GLU A 160 23.03 -19.41 -13.04
C GLU A 160 23.51 -18.29 -13.98
N ASP A 161 23.45 -17.01 -13.57
CA ASP A 161 23.89 -15.87 -14.38
C ASP A 161 25.16 -15.15 -13.88
N ILE A 162 25.89 -15.71 -12.90
CA ILE A 162 27.18 -15.13 -12.48
C ILE A 162 28.31 -15.71 -13.34
N VAL A 163 28.53 -15.11 -14.52
CA VAL A 163 29.78 -15.30 -15.25
C VAL A 163 30.85 -14.46 -14.56
N LYS A 164 31.91 -15.13 -14.13
CA LYS A 164 33.09 -14.52 -13.50
C LYS A 164 34.16 -14.35 -14.58
N ASP A 165 34.44 -13.11 -14.97
CA ASP A 165 35.70 -12.74 -15.65
C ASP A 165 36.79 -12.46 -14.61
#